data_AF-A0A929JX16-F1
#
_entry.id   AF-A0A929JX16-F1
#
_cell.length_a   1.000
_cell.length_b   1.000
_cell.length_c   1.000
_cell.angle_alpha   90.00
_cell.angle_beta   90.00
_cell.angle_gamma   90.00
#
_symmetry.space_group_name_H-M   'P 1'
#
loop_
_entity.id
_entity.type
_entity.pdbx_description
1 polymer ?
#
loop_
_entity_poly.entity_id
_entity_poly.type
_entity_poly.pdbx_seq_one_letter_code
_entity_poly.pdbx_strand_id
1 'polypeptide(L)'
;MTKTLNHSIENIYIQVGQYDRYAIFDFYYNSSAFLKYGSTVHGLIIYTPLERATLEEAIMPGNNSNNDGLIKLDVVEDNPFYKELRTSGFYARDISRLSALDSRPIEKVYKSSLIKEIPNTVEIKFKSNPSKLHALEHLNFTNRIERGLPLLPNEKQRYTCLNFLIHPNEATWAEVKKILDDNKTNTVYDDVVITIWSYYHNFVDNNDSSAKLLLNTSLKKRRVQRTEFILKHLGISIKVLDAFKGSNYDSWKELMGVVMSFETTVIDVWGWTHPVWWDFERFIHIYLRHYKGFFLTGSSKGQGTSFQYHYRDIRRLIEIIIRNHKIEIENCLKANKPYNRYDEQGYYYNGNYYTFRIDKSGRLMQFHPQEN
;
A
#
# COMPACT_ATOMS: atom_id res chain seq x y z
N MET A 1 27.25 27.89 -34.64
CA MET A 1 27.05 28.52 -33.31
C MET A 1 26.29 27.54 -32.44
N THR A 2 26.93 26.95 -31.44
CA THR A 2 26.28 26.10 -30.43
C THR A 2 25.33 26.99 -29.62
N LYS A 3 24.02 26.77 -29.78
CA LYS A 3 22.98 27.52 -29.08
C LYS A 3 23.16 27.29 -27.58
N THR A 4 23.47 28.35 -26.82
CA THR A 4 23.61 28.27 -25.37
C THR A 4 22.25 27.87 -24.78
N LEU A 5 22.22 26.81 -23.97
CA LEU A 5 21.02 26.33 -23.30
C LEU A 5 20.60 27.34 -22.23
N ASN A 6 19.40 27.91 -22.34
CA ASN A 6 18.82 28.78 -21.31
C ASN A 6 18.41 27.99 -20.05
N HIS A 7 18.04 26.73 -20.24
CA HIS A 7 17.75 25.78 -19.17
C HIS A 7 18.46 24.46 -19.46
N SER A 8 18.99 23.83 -18.42
CA SER A 8 19.51 22.47 -18.44
C SER A 8 18.78 21.62 -17.42
N ILE A 9 18.91 20.30 -17.57
CA ILE A 9 18.28 19.36 -16.65
C ILE A 9 18.82 19.53 -15.21
N GLU A 10 20.10 19.86 -15.04
CA GLU A 10 20.70 20.15 -13.74
C GLU A 10 20.12 21.41 -13.11
N ASN A 11 20.02 22.50 -13.88
CA ASN A 11 19.43 23.75 -13.37
C ASN A 11 17.95 23.58 -13.00
N ILE A 12 17.19 22.82 -13.80
CA ILE A 12 15.79 22.49 -13.51
C ILE A 12 15.70 21.66 -12.23
N TYR A 13 16.59 20.68 -12.05
CA TYR A 13 16.63 19.85 -10.85
C TYR A 13 16.96 20.68 -9.59
N ILE A 14 17.95 21.58 -9.66
CA ILE A 14 18.33 22.47 -8.56
C ILE A 14 17.17 23.37 -8.14
N GLN A 15 16.46 23.95 -9.11
CA GLN A 15 15.42 24.95 -8.83
C GLN A 15 14.10 24.30 -8.37
N VAL A 16 13.75 23.15 -8.96
CA VAL A 16 12.39 22.59 -8.86
C VAL A 16 12.42 21.10 -8.54
N GLY A 17 13.21 20.32 -9.28
CA GLY A 17 13.15 18.85 -9.25
C GLY A 17 13.54 18.21 -7.92
N GLN A 18 14.59 18.71 -7.25
CA GLN A 18 15.06 18.15 -5.98
C GLN A 18 14.06 18.32 -4.82
N TYR A 19 13.09 19.23 -4.98
CA TYR A 19 12.07 19.55 -3.99
C TYR A 19 10.69 18.99 -4.37
N ASP A 20 10.58 18.21 -5.45
CA ASP A 20 9.33 17.66 -5.98
C ASP A 20 8.24 18.73 -6.18
N ARG A 21 8.63 19.93 -6.64
CA ARG A 21 7.69 21.04 -6.85
C ARG A 21 6.87 20.85 -8.12
N TYR A 22 5.64 21.35 -8.09
CA TYR A 22 4.81 21.45 -9.27
C TYR A 22 5.38 22.50 -10.22
N ALA A 23 5.72 22.08 -11.43
CA ALA A 23 6.46 22.85 -12.41
C ALA A 23 5.56 23.27 -13.57
N ILE A 24 5.82 24.46 -14.15
CA ILE A 24 5.17 24.99 -15.34
C ILE A 24 6.27 25.32 -16.34
N PHE A 25 6.14 24.79 -17.56
CA PHE A 25 7.11 24.94 -18.64
C PHE A 25 6.44 25.60 -19.84
N ASP A 26 6.99 26.73 -20.29
CA ASP A 26 6.61 27.37 -21.54
C ASP A 26 7.65 27.07 -22.61
N PHE A 27 7.21 26.67 -23.80
CA PHE A 27 8.09 26.30 -24.89
C PHE A 27 8.37 27.44 -25.87
N TYR A 28 9.55 27.41 -26.51
CA TYR A 28 9.80 28.28 -27.64
C TYR A 28 8.80 28.00 -28.77
N TYR A 29 8.30 29.07 -29.39
CA TYR A 29 7.46 28.97 -30.57
C TYR A 29 8.14 28.09 -31.65
N ASN A 30 7.38 27.17 -32.24
CA ASN A 30 7.83 26.18 -33.24
C ASN A 30 8.91 25.17 -32.77
N SER A 31 9.18 25.02 -31.47
CA SER A 31 10.01 23.90 -30.98
C SER A 31 9.31 22.55 -31.17
N SER A 32 10.06 21.44 -31.06
CA SER A 32 9.44 20.10 -31.13
C SER A 32 8.42 19.88 -30.02
N ALA A 33 8.73 20.33 -28.80
CA ALA A 33 7.78 20.29 -27.70
C ALA A 33 6.55 21.17 -27.94
N PHE A 34 6.73 22.36 -28.52
CA PHE A 34 5.61 23.26 -28.84
C PHE A 34 4.63 22.65 -29.83
N LEU A 35 5.16 22.11 -30.94
CA LEU A 35 4.34 21.48 -31.97
C LEU A 35 3.61 20.24 -31.45
N LYS A 36 4.23 19.52 -30.51
CA LYS A 36 3.70 18.28 -29.99
C LYS A 36 2.73 18.47 -28.82
N TYR A 37 3.00 19.41 -27.92
CA TYR A 37 2.31 19.54 -26.64
C TYR A 37 1.60 20.89 -26.44
N GLY A 38 1.71 21.83 -27.39
CA GLY A 38 1.19 23.19 -27.28
C GLY A 38 2.18 24.16 -26.63
N SER A 39 1.73 25.35 -26.26
CA SER A 39 2.61 26.40 -25.73
C SER A 39 3.16 26.13 -24.34
N THR A 40 2.37 25.46 -23.50
CA THR A 40 2.63 25.34 -22.07
C THR A 40 2.22 23.96 -21.58
N VAL A 41 3.05 23.36 -20.72
CA VAL A 41 2.73 22.14 -19.97
C VAL A 41 3.07 22.32 -18.50
N HIS A 42 2.41 21.58 -17.63
CA HIS A 42 2.65 21.65 -16.20
C HIS A 42 2.45 20.31 -15.50
N GLY A 43 3.20 20.05 -14.44
CA GLY A 43 3.15 18.78 -13.72
C GLY A 43 4.28 18.60 -12.72
N LEU A 44 4.32 17.44 -12.09
CA LEU A 44 5.47 17.01 -11.27
C LEU A 44 6.51 16.35 -12.18
N ILE A 45 7.79 16.63 -11.95
CA ILE A 45 8.85 16.01 -12.74
C ILE A 45 9.06 14.57 -12.26
N ILE A 46 9.05 13.63 -13.21
CA ILE A 46 9.29 12.21 -12.94
C ILE A 46 10.77 11.93 -13.15
N TYR A 47 11.40 11.34 -12.14
CA TYR A 47 12.77 10.82 -12.22
C TYR A 47 12.75 9.33 -11.89
N THR A 48 13.53 8.52 -12.60
CA THR A 48 13.88 7.18 -12.11
C THR A 48 14.90 7.30 -10.96
N PRO A 49 15.09 6.24 -10.15
CA PRO A 49 16.15 6.19 -9.14
C PRO A 49 17.53 6.56 -9.73
N LEU A 50 17.90 5.98 -10.87
CA LEU A 50 19.19 6.27 -11.52
C LEU A 50 19.28 7.71 -12.05
N GLU A 51 18.22 8.22 -12.70
CA GLU A 51 18.19 9.60 -13.21
C GLU A 51 18.40 10.60 -12.07
N ARG A 52 17.73 10.37 -10.92
CA ARG A 52 17.86 11.23 -9.74
C ARG A 52 19.24 11.13 -9.10
N ALA A 53 19.79 9.92 -8.94
CA ALA A 53 21.14 9.74 -8.39
C ALA A 53 22.21 10.43 -9.27
N THR A 54 22.09 10.29 -10.59
CA THR A 54 22.99 10.94 -11.56
C THR A 54 22.92 12.46 -11.44
N LEU A 55 21.71 13.03 -11.30
CA LEU A 55 21.54 14.47 -11.13
C LEU A 55 22.10 14.97 -9.79
N GLU A 56 21.96 14.21 -8.70
CA GLU A 56 22.56 14.55 -7.40
C GLU A 56 24.09 14.64 -7.47
N GLU A 57 24.73 13.72 -8.19
CA GLU A 57 26.18 13.75 -8.43
C GLU A 57 26.58 14.90 -9.37
N ALA A 58 25.75 15.18 -10.38
CA ALA A 58 25.99 16.24 -11.36
C ALA A 58 25.95 17.65 -10.76
N ILE A 59 25.19 17.87 -9.69
CA ILE A 59 25.05 19.18 -9.04
C ILE A 59 26.03 19.41 -7.88
N MET A 60 26.92 18.45 -7.60
CA MET A 60 27.93 18.61 -6.55
C MET A 60 28.92 19.76 -6.87
N PRO A 61 29.43 20.48 -5.84
CA PRO A 61 30.37 21.57 -6.05
C PRO A 61 31.59 21.14 -6.87
N GLY A 62 31.86 21.85 -7.97
CA GLY A 62 32.97 21.56 -8.88
C GLY A 62 32.57 20.85 -10.18
N ASN A 63 31.30 20.45 -10.32
CA ASN A 63 30.75 19.89 -11.55
C ASN A 63 29.88 20.96 -12.26
N ASN A 64 30.19 21.25 -13.52
CA ASN A 64 29.52 22.29 -14.33
C ASN A 64 28.85 21.67 -15.55
N SER A 65 28.10 20.58 -15.36
CA SER A 65 27.33 20.00 -16.45
C SER A 65 26.10 20.86 -16.78
N ASN A 66 25.87 21.10 -18.06
CA ASN A 66 24.75 21.92 -18.54
C ASN A 66 24.10 21.18 -19.71
N ASN A 67 23.40 20.10 -19.38
CA ASN A 67 22.97 19.10 -20.34
C ASN A 67 21.55 19.35 -20.85
N ASP A 68 21.35 19.03 -22.13
CA ASP A 68 20.03 18.93 -22.73
C ASP A 68 19.41 17.56 -22.41
N GLY A 69 18.83 17.46 -21.21
CA GLY A 69 18.22 16.22 -20.73
C GLY A 69 16.74 16.10 -21.10
N LEU A 70 16.25 14.86 -21.10
CA LEU A 70 14.85 14.53 -21.27
C LEU A 70 14.09 14.74 -19.96
N ILE A 71 12.92 15.40 -20.05
CA ILE A 71 12.06 15.73 -18.91
C ILE A 71 10.72 15.03 -19.11
N LYS A 72 10.35 14.19 -18.13
CA LYS A 72 9.06 13.50 -18.08
C LYS A 72 8.20 14.17 -17.02
N LEU A 73 6.91 14.35 -17.30
CA LEU A 73 5.98 15.01 -16.38
C LEU A 73 4.80 14.13 -16.01
N ASP A 74 4.48 14.14 -14.72
CA ASP A 74 3.21 13.67 -14.20
C ASP A 74 2.20 14.82 -14.14
N VAL A 75 1.23 14.79 -15.05
CA VAL A 75 0.17 15.78 -15.17
C VAL A 75 -1.09 15.27 -14.49
N VAL A 76 -1.78 16.15 -13.75
CA VAL A 76 -2.99 15.80 -12.98
C VAL A 76 -4.20 15.51 -13.89
N GLU A 77 -4.20 16.04 -15.11
CA GLU A 77 -5.30 15.89 -16.06
C GLU A 77 -5.29 14.52 -16.76
N ASP A 78 -6.41 13.79 -16.68
CA ASP A 78 -6.63 12.53 -17.40
C ASP A 78 -7.01 12.78 -18.86
N ASN A 79 -6.13 13.47 -19.58
CA ASN A 79 -6.22 13.65 -21.02
C ASN A 79 -5.24 12.68 -21.71
N PRO A 80 -5.68 11.86 -22.68
CA PRO A 80 -4.80 10.96 -23.45
C PRO A 80 -3.55 11.65 -24.00
N PHE A 81 -3.65 12.93 -24.36
CA PHE A 81 -2.56 13.76 -24.86
C PHE A 81 -1.40 13.92 -23.86
N TYR A 82 -1.70 13.98 -22.56
CA TYR A 82 -0.69 14.13 -21.50
C TYR A 82 -0.11 12.80 -21.02
N LYS A 83 -0.67 11.65 -21.43
CA LYS A 83 -0.07 10.33 -21.13
C LYS A 83 1.32 10.19 -21.77
N GLU A 84 1.52 10.78 -22.94
CA GLU A 84 2.84 10.77 -23.61
C GLU A 84 3.90 11.61 -22.88
N LEU A 85 3.53 12.59 -22.05
CA LEU A 85 4.51 13.35 -21.26
C LEU A 85 5.16 12.50 -20.17
N ARG A 86 4.47 11.46 -19.67
CA ARG A 86 5.01 10.53 -18.66
C ARG A 86 6.06 9.60 -19.26
N THR A 87 5.92 9.24 -20.54
CA THR A 87 6.78 8.24 -21.20
C THR A 87 7.82 8.87 -22.12
N SER A 88 7.38 9.76 -23.01
CA SER A 88 8.21 10.34 -24.08
C SER A 88 8.82 11.67 -23.69
N GLY A 89 8.15 12.47 -22.85
CA GLY A 89 8.68 13.73 -22.33
C GLY A 89 9.04 14.77 -23.39
N PHE A 90 9.85 15.76 -22.99
CA PHE A 90 10.42 16.80 -23.86
C PHE A 90 11.84 17.17 -23.41
N TYR A 91 12.61 17.84 -24.27
CA TYR A 91 14.00 18.19 -23.99
C TYR A 91 14.16 19.59 -23.38
N ALA A 92 15.18 19.77 -22.55
CA ALA A 92 15.46 21.06 -21.89
C ALA A 92 15.69 22.21 -22.89
N ARG A 93 16.24 21.92 -24.08
CA ARG A 93 16.46 22.88 -25.17
C ARG A 93 15.19 23.58 -25.66
N ASP A 94 14.03 22.94 -25.49
CA ASP A 94 12.76 23.44 -25.99
C ASP A 94 12.12 24.46 -25.04
N ILE A 95 12.64 24.58 -23.81
CA ILE A 95 12.08 25.41 -22.73
C ILE A 95 12.51 26.86 -22.91
N SER A 96 11.51 27.74 -22.99
CA SER A 96 11.68 29.19 -22.96
C SER A 96 11.62 29.77 -21.56
N ARG A 97 10.76 29.21 -20.69
CA ARG A 97 10.57 29.66 -19.31
C ARG A 97 10.19 28.49 -18.40
N LEU A 98 10.75 28.51 -17.18
CA LEU A 98 10.40 27.63 -16.08
C LEU A 98 9.77 28.45 -14.94
N SER A 99 8.65 27.99 -14.41
CA SER A 99 8.02 28.52 -13.18
C SER A 99 7.63 27.37 -12.25
N ALA A 100 7.52 27.63 -10.94
CA ALA A 100 7.06 26.64 -9.96
C ALA A 100 5.91 27.21 -9.11
N LEU A 101 4.94 26.36 -8.78
CA LEU A 101 3.88 26.71 -7.85
C LEU A 101 4.47 26.68 -6.44
N ASP A 102 4.42 27.82 -5.73
CA ASP A 102 5.03 28.05 -4.41
C ASP A 102 6.57 28.16 -4.44
N SER A 103 7.11 29.32 -4.04
CA SER A 103 8.55 29.61 -3.95
C SER A 103 9.08 29.55 -2.51
N ARG A 104 8.23 29.22 -1.53
CA ARG A 104 8.67 29.11 -0.12
C ARG A 104 9.74 28.03 0.03
N PRO A 105 10.67 28.14 0.99
CA PRO A 105 11.60 27.07 1.32
C PRO A 105 10.80 25.80 1.67
N ILE A 106 11.04 24.72 0.92
CA ILE A 106 10.49 23.40 1.19
C ILE A 106 11.68 22.47 1.41
N GLU A 107 11.61 21.65 2.44
CA GLU A 107 12.63 20.65 2.68
C GLU A 107 12.60 19.56 1.61
N LYS A 108 13.78 19.15 1.16
CA LYS A 108 13.92 18.02 0.25
C LYS A 108 13.48 16.73 0.95
N VAL A 109 12.43 16.11 0.45
CA VAL A 109 11.84 14.89 1.02
C VAL A 109 12.63 13.64 0.62
N TYR A 110 13.27 13.66 -0.55
CA TYR A 110 14.14 12.59 -1.01
C TYR A 110 15.39 12.47 -0.13
N LYS A 111 15.74 11.24 0.26
CA LYS A 111 16.80 10.94 1.25
C LYS A 111 16.60 11.54 2.66
N SER A 112 15.46 12.18 2.94
CA SER A 112 15.10 12.50 4.33
C SER A 112 14.98 11.21 5.14
N SER A 113 15.40 11.23 6.41
CA SER A 113 15.30 10.09 7.35
C SER A 113 14.11 10.21 8.31
N LEU A 114 13.38 11.33 8.26
CA LEU A 114 12.25 11.63 9.14
C LEU A 114 11.06 10.71 8.89
N ILE A 115 10.21 10.56 9.90
CA ILE A 115 8.89 9.96 9.72
C ILE A 115 8.01 10.94 8.94
N LYS A 116 7.36 10.44 7.91
CA LYS A 116 6.54 11.15 6.94
C LYS A 116 5.07 10.95 7.25
N GLU A 117 4.28 11.95 6.93
CA GLU A 117 2.83 11.86 6.91
C GLU A 117 2.32 11.70 5.47
N ILE A 118 1.16 11.08 5.32
CA ILE A 118 0.45 11.06 4.03
C ILE A 118 -0.22 12.43 3.86
N PRO A 119 0.12 13.21 2.82
CA PRO A 119 -0.47 14.53 2.61
C PRO A 119 -2.00 14.47 2.50
N ASN A 120 -2.66 15.58 2.86
CA ASN A 120 -4.12 15.74 2.78
C ASN A 120 -4.89 14.65 3.55
N THR A 121 -4.37 14.25 4.72
CA THR A 121 -5.03 13.30 5.61
C THR A 121 -6.03 14.01 6.52
N VAL A 122 -7.29 13.53 6.51
CA VAL A 122 -8.32 13.95 7.45
C VAL A 122 -8.62 12.79 8.39
N GLU A 123 -8.39 12.98 9.69
CA GLU A 123 -8.70 11.98 10.71
C GLU A 123 -10.16 12.11 11.15
N ILE A 124 -10.97 11.09 10.88
CA ILE A 124 -12.36 11.01 11.34
C ILE A 124 -12.41 10.08 12.56
N LYS A 125 -12.64 10.66 13.74
CA LYS A 125 -12.79 9.87 14.97
C LYS A 125 -14.15 9.18 14.98
N PHE A 126 -14.15 7.85 14.96
CA PHE A 126 -15.36 7.03 14.99
C PHE A 126 -15.35 6.11 16.20
N LYS A 127 -16.45 6.08 16.96
CA LYS A 127 -16.68 5.13 18.05
C LYS A 127 -17.85 4.24 17.68
N SER A 128 -17.64 2.93 17.70
CA SER A 128 -18.68 1.94 17.43
C SER A 128 -18.51 0.73 18.32
N ASN A 129 -19.59 -0.01 18.51
CA ASN A 129 -19.56 -1.31 19.17
C ASN A 129 -19.35 -2.43 18.12
N PRO A 130 -18.88 -3.62 18.52
CA PRO A 130 -18.64 -4.74 17.61
C PRO A 130 -19.85 -5.09 16.72
N SER A 131 -21.06 -5.14 17.28
CA SER A 131 -22.27 -5.47 16.51
C SER A 131 -22.55 -4.47 15.37
N LYS A 132 -22.35 -3.16 15.60
CA LYS A 132 -22.51 -2.14 14.57
C LYS A 132 -21.40 -2.21 13.53
N LEU A 133 -20.17 -2.55 13.92
CA LEU A 133 -19.07 -2.78 12.97
C LEU A 133 -19.38 -3.96 12.04
N HIS A 134 -19.91 -5.05 12.58
CA HIS A 134 -20.36 -6.20 11.80
C HIS A 134 -21.52 -5.88 10.86
N ALA A 135 -22.48 -5.05 11.29
CA ALA A 135 -23.56 -4.58 10.42
C ALA A 135 -23.02 -3.71 9.25
N LEU A 136 -22.05 -2.83 9.51
CA LEU A 136 -21.41 -2.02 8.47
C LEU A 136 -20.60 -2.89 7.49
N GLU A 137 -19.96 -3.94 8.00
CA GLU A 137 -19.23 -4.90 7.18
C GLU A 137 -20.17 -5.74 6.30
N HIS A 138 -21.28 -6.23 6.86
CA HIS A 138 -22.32 -6.90 6.07
C HIS A 138 -22.86 -5.98 4.97
N LEU A 139 -23.18 -4.73 5.29
CA LEU A 139 -23.60 -3.73 4.32
C LEU A 139 -22.53 -3.50 3.23
N ASN A 140 -21.24 -3.48 3.59
CA ASN A 140 -20.16 -3.35 2.61
C ASN A 140 -20.14 -4.54 1.64
N PHE A 141 -20.26 -5.76 2.15
CA PHE A 141 -20.31 -6.97 1.33
C PHE A 141 -21.54 -7.01 0.42
N THR A 142 -22.73 -6.66 0.95
CA THR A 142 -23.96 -6.57 0.15
C THR A 142 -23.81 -5.59 -1.00
N ASN A 143 -23.33 -4.36 -0.72
CA ASN A 143 -23.09 -3.35 -1.76
C ASN A 143 -22.08 -3.81 -2.83
N ARG A 144 -21.07 -4.60 -2.44
CA ARG A 144 -20.11 -5.17 -3.39
C ARG A 144 -20.78 -6.21 -4.28
N ILE A 145 -21.55 -7.14 -3.70
CA ILE A 145 -22.28 -8.18 -4.43
C ILE A 145 -23.26 -7.56 -5.42
N GLU A 146 -24.07 -6.58 -4.99
CA GLU A 146 -25.06 -5.89 -5.83
C GLU A 146 -24.41 -5.18 -7.04
N ARG A 147 -23.18 -4.70 -6.88
CA ARG A 147 -22.38 -4.06 -7.94
C ARG A 147 -21.56 -5.05 -8.78
N GLY A 148 -21.70 -6.36 -8.54
CA GLY A 148 -20.95 -7.40 -9.23
C GLY A 148 -19.46 -7.46 -8.88
N LEU A 149 -19.05 -6.87 -7.75
CA LEU A 149 -17.67 -6.92 -7.27
C LEU A 149 -17.42 -8.23 -6.50
N PRO A 150 -16.32 -8.96 -6.81
CA PRO A 150 -16.07 -10.24 -6.18
C PRO A 150 -15.69 -10.09 -4.69
N LEU A 151 -16.16 -11.05 -3.89
CA LEU A 151 -15.68 -11.29 -2.53
C LEU A 151 -14.59 -12.37 -2.54
N LEU A 152 -13.55 -12.21 -1.72
CA LEU A 152 -12.56 -13.26 -1.46
C LEU A 152 -13.21 -14.46 -0.76
N PRO A 153 -12.64 -15.67 -0.82
CA PRO A 153 -13.19 -16.84 -0.13
C PRO A 153 -13.49 -16.60 1.37
N ASN A 154 -12.54 -16.01 2.10
CA ASN A 154 -12.74 -15.67 3.52
C ASN A 154 -13.80 -14.58 3.72
N GLU A 155 -13.91 -13.62 2.79
CA GLU A 155 -14.96 -12.60 2.83
C GLU A 155 -16.33 -13.21 2.56
N LYS A 156 -16.44 -14.20 1.66
CA LYS A 156 -17.70 -14.95 1.43
C LYS A 156 -18.14 -15.69 2.68
N GLN A 157 -17.21 -16.36 3.37
CA GLN A 157 -17.50 -17.04 4.64
C GLN A 157 -18.00 -16.05 5.69
N ARG A 158 -17.33 -14.91 5.85
CA ARG A 158 -17.73 -13.86 6.79
C ARG A 158 -19.07 -13.24 6.41
N TYR A 159 -19.30 -12.94 5.13
CA TYR A 159 -20.59 -12.48 4.63
C TYR A 159 -21.72 -13.47 4.95
N THR A 160 -21.54 -14.75 4.64
CA THR A 160 -22.54 -15.79 4.94
C THR A 160 -22.82 -15.89 6.44
N CYS A 161 -21.77 -15.83 7.27
CA CYS A 161 -21.91 -15.83 8.72
C CYS A 161 -22.70 -14.61 9.22
N LEU A 162 -22.33 -13.41 8.79
CA LEU A 162 -23.00 -12.17 9.17
C LEU A 162 -24.45 -12.12 8.67
N ASN A 163 -24.71 -12.58 7.44
CA ASN A 163 -26.06 -12.66 6.91
C ASN A 163 -26.95 -13.55 7.77
N PHE A 164 -26.45 -14.73 8.17
CA PHE A 164 -27.17 -15.64 9.06
C PHE A 164 -27.44 -15.02 10.45
N LEU A 165 -26.48 -14.26 10.99
CA LEU A 165 -26.64 -13.60 12.29
C LEU A 165 -27.62 -12.42 12.25
N ILE A 166 -27.61 -11.63 11.17
CA ILE A 166 -28.43 -10.43 11.01
C ILE A 166 -29.85 -10.80 10.53
N HIS A 167 -29.96 -11.81 9.67
CA HIS A 167 -31.21 -12.27 9.06
C HIS A 167 -31.46 -13.77 9.35
N PRO A 168 -31.67 -14.17 10.62
CA PRO A 168 -31.73 -15.57 11.02
C PRO A 168 -32.91 -16.37 10.42
N ASN A 169 -33.91 -15.70 9.86
CA ASN A 169 -35.09 -16.33 9.26
C ASN A 169 -34.94 -16.56 7.74
N GLU A 170 -33.88 -16.06 7.11
CA GLU A 170 -33.68 -16.17 5.65
C GLU A 170 -32.98 -17.46 5.22
N ALA A 171 -32.26 -18.11 6.14
CA ALA A 171 -31.56 -19.36 5.88
C ALA A 171 -31.47 -20.22 7.13
N THR A 172 -31.49 -21.53 6.93
CA THR A 172 -31.25 -22.55 7.96
C THR A 172 -29.75 -22.81 8.13
N TRP A 173 -29.35 -23.32 9.30
CA TRP A 173 -27.96 -23.72 9.53
C TRP A 173 -27.48 -24.76 8.51
N ALA A 174 -28.36 -25.71 8.13
CA ALA A 174 -28.03 -26.76 7.17
C ALA A 174 -27.65 -26.20 5.77
N GLU A 175 -28.24 -25.07 5.39
CA GLU A 175 -27.94 -24.40 4.12
C GLU A 175 -26.58 -23.69 4.16
N VAL A 176 -26.28 -22.99 5.26
CA VAL A 176 -25.05 -22.20 5.39
C VAL A 176 -23.83 -23.04 5.80
N LYS A 177 -24.04 -24.20 6.43
CA LYS A 177 -22.98 -25.11 6.89
C LYS A 177 -21.98 -25.46 5.79
N LYS A 178 -22.43 -25.61 4.54
CA LYS A 178 -21.56 -25.93 3.38
C LYS A 178 -20.45 -24.90 3.13
N ILE A 179 -20.64 -23.66 3.59
CA ILE A 179 -19.70 -22.55 3.44
C ILE A 179 -18.94 -22.30 4.74
N LEU A 180 -19.61 -22.48 5.88
CA LEU A 180 -19.11 -22.14 7.21
C LEU A 180 -18.30 -23.25 7.89
N ASP A 181 -18.39 -24.49 7.38
CA ASP A 181 -17.66 -25.63 7.94
C ASP A 181 -16.42 -25.97 7.12
N ASP A 182 -15.38 -26.37 7.83
CA ASP A 182 -14.21 -27.00 7.27
C ASP A 182 -14.52 -28.45 6.92
N ASN A 183 -14.62 -28.72 5.62
CA ASN A 183 -14.89 -30.05 5.08
C ASN A 183 -13.86 -31.12 5.50
N LYS A 184 -12.64 -30.73 5.92
CA LYS A 184 -11.62 -31.68 6.37
C LYS A 184 -11.83 -32.14 7.80
N THR A 185 -12.29 -31.24 8.67
CA THR A 185 -12.49 -31.51 10.10
C THR A 185 -13.95 -31.75 10.46
N ASN A 186 -14.88 -31.44 9.54
CA ASN A 186 -16.33 -31.43 9.75
C ASN A 186 -16.72 -30.55 10.95
N THR A 187 -15.99 -29.45 11.16
CA THR A 187 -16.22 -28.45 12.21
C THR A 187 -16.29 -27.05 11.63
N VAL A 188 -16.95 -26.13 12.34
CA VAL A 188 -17.02 -24.71 11.95
C VAL A 188 -15.62 -24.11 11.90
N TYR A 189 -15.32 -23.31 10.86
CA TYR A 189 -14.03 -22.61 10.79
C TYR A 189 -13.81 -21.73 12.03
N ASP A 190 -12.58 -21.73 12.56
CA ASP A 190 -12.22 -20.94 13.74
C ASP A 190 -12.53 -19.43 13.55
N ASP A 191 -12.36 -18.90 12.33
CA ASP A 191 -12.65 -17.50 11.99
C ASP A 191 -14.17 -17.20 12.01
N VAL A 192 -15.00 -18.19 11.67
CA VAL A 192 -16.47 -18.09 11.77
C VAL A 192 -16.89 -18.08 13.24
N VAL A 193 -16.32 -18.96 14.06
CA VAL A 193 -16.55 -18.98 15.52
C VAL A 193 -16.21 -17.62 16.13
N ILE A 194 -15.05 -17.06 15.79
CA ILE A 194 -14.62 -15.74 16.26
C ILE A 194 -15.61 -14.65 15.82
N THR A 195 -16.07 -14.69 14.57
CA THR A 195 -17.05 -13.73 14.04
C THR A 195 -18.37 -13.80 14.83
N ILE A 196 -18.94 -14.99 15.01
CA ILE A 196 -20.20 -15.20 15.76
C ILE A 196 -20.09 -14.62 17.17
N TRP A 197 -19.04 -14.96 17.91
CA TRP A 197 -18.93 -14.53 19.30
C TRP A 197 -18.53 -13.07 19.47
N SER A 198 -17.80 -12.49 18.51
CA SER A 198 -17.54 -11.05 18.49
C SER A 198 -18.80 -10.23 18.19
N TYR A 199 -19.75 -10.78 17.42
CA TYR A 199 -21.08 -10.19 17.24
C TYR A 199 -21.85 -10.16 18.55
N TYR A 200 -21.90 -11.30 19.25
CA TYR A 200 -22.57 -11.45 20.56
C TYR A 200 -21.71 -11.02 21.76
N HIS A 201 -20.74 -10.10 21.60
CA HIS A 201 -19.76 -9.76 22.64
C HIS A 201 -20.34 -9.50 24.05
N ASN A 202 -21.53 -8.90 24.17
CA ASN A 202 -22.22 -8.65 25.46
C ASN A 202 -22.75 -9.93 26.14
N PHE A 203 -22.89 -11.05 25.42
CA PHE A 203 -23.43 -12.32 25.88
C PHE A 203 -22.34 -13.27 26.40
N VAL A 204 -21.13 -13.21 25.84
CA VAL A 204 -19.99 -14.07 26.20
C VAL A 204 -19.47 -13.81 27.61
N ASP A 205 -19.63 -12.59 28.11
CA ASP A 205 -19.17 -12.23 29.45
C ASP A 205 -20.06 -12.76 30.57
N ASN A 206 -21.32 -13.13 30.27
CA ASN A 206 -22.31 -13.30 31.34
C ASN A 206 -22.73 -14.73 31.69
N ASN A 207 -22.81 -15.76 30.82
CA ASN A 207 -23.46 -17.01 31.27
C ASN A 207 -23.17 -18.37 30.57
N ASP A 208 -22.34 -18.49 29.52
CA ASP A 208 -22.13 -19.80 28.85
C ASP A 208 -20.65 -20.23 28.79
N SER A 209 -20.29 -21.22 29.61
CA SER A 209 -18.94 -21.79 29.68
C SER A 209 -18.50 -22.47 28.37
N SER A 210 -19.44 -23.01 27.60
CA SER A 210 -19.14 -23.79 26.39
C SER A 210 -18.80 -22.89 25.20
N ALA A 211 -19.61 -21.84 24.98
CA ALA A 211 -19.36 -20.77 24.01
C ALA A 211 -18.00 -20.10 24.22
N LYS A 212 -17.72 -19.72 25.48
CA LYS A 212 -16.46 -19.10 25.88
C LYS A 212 -15.28 -20.04 25.67
N LEU A 213 -15.44 -21.34 25.95
CA LEU A 213 -14.43 -22.36 25.70
C LEU A 213 -14.12 -22.50 24.20
N LEU A 214 -15.15 -22.54 23.35
CA LEU A 214 -15.00 -22.61 21.90
C LEU A 214 -14.26 -21.39 21.36
N LEU A 215 -14.70 -20.17 21.73
CA LEU A 215 -14.03 -18.94 21.34
C LEU A 215 -12.56 -18.93 21.77
N ASN A 216 -12.28 -19.25 23.04
CA ASN A 216 -10.92 -19.29 23.57
C ASN A 216 -10.06 -20.32 22.84
N THR A 217 -10.65 -21.46 22.45
CA THR A 217 -9.96 -22.50 21.68
C THR A 217 -9.61 -22.01 20.29
N SER A 218 -10.56 -21.39 19.57
CA SER A 218 -10.32 -20.82 18.24
C SER A 218 -9.29 -19.69 18.26
N LEU A 219 -9.39 -18.78 19.24
CA LEU A 219 -8.40 -17.72 19.46
C LEU A 219 -7.01 -18.28 19.78
N LYS A 220 -6.93 -19.34 20.60
CA LYS A 220 -5.66 -20.02 20.92
C LYS A 220 -5.05 -20.67 19.69
N LYS A 221 -5.84 -21.39 18.89
CA LYS A 221 -5.37 -22.01 17.63
C LYS A 221 -4.83 -20.94 16.67
N ARG A 222 -5.60 -19.87 16.44
CA ARG A 222 -5.19 -18.73 15.61
C ARG A 222 -3.86 -18.15 16.09
N ARG A 223 -3.73 -17.89 17.40
CA ARG A 223 -2.49 -17.36 18.00
C ARG A 223 -1.30 -18.29 17.76
N VAL A 224 -1.46 -19.59 18.02
CA VAL A 224 -0.38 -20.59 17.86
C VAL A 224 0.07 -20.67 16.41
N GLN A 225 -0.86 -20.90 15.48
CA GLN A 225 -0.56 -21.01 14.04
C GLN A 225 0.16 -19.77 13.50
N ARG A 226 -0.34 -18.58 13.84
CA ARG A 226 0.23 -17.31 13.38
C ARG A 226 1.58 -17.01 14.02
N THR A 227 1.77 -17.38 15.30
CA THR A 227 3.07 -17.24 15.98
C THR A 227 4.10 -18.20 15.37
N GLU A 228 3.73 -19.47 15.15
CA GLU A 228 4.59 -20.45 14.48
C GLU A 228 5.01 -19.98 13.09
N PHE A 229 4.08 -19.39 12.32
CA PHE A 229 4.41 -18.75 11.06
C PHE A 229 5.47 -17.66 11.23
N ILE A 230 5.30 -16.73 12.18
CA ILE A 230 6.27 -15.65 12.43
C ILE A 230 7.66 -16.21 12.75
N LEU A 231 7.73 -17.18 13.68
CA LEU A 231 8.99 -17.79 14.10
C LEU A 231 9.71 -18.45 12.92
N LYS A 232 8.97 -19.26 12.14
CA LYS A 232 9.49 -19.91 10.93
C LYS A 232 9.90 -18.89 9.87
N HIS A 233 9.09 -17.87 9.67
CA HIS A 233 9.28 -16.87 8.63
C HIS A 233 10.56 -16.05 8.86
N LEU A 234 10.81 -15.63 10.09
CA LEU A 234 12.02 -14.88 10.47
C LEU A 234 13.21 -15.78 10.82
N GLY A 235 12.99 -17.09 10.98
CA GLY A 235 13.99 -18.03 11.44
C GLY A 235 14.50 -17.68 12.84
N ILE A 236 13.58 -17.39 13.76
CA ILE A 236 13.87 -17.04 15.16
C ILE A 236 13.23 -18.04 16.13
N SER A 237 13.76 -18.09 17.35
CA SER A 237 13.17 -18.89 18.43
C SER A 237 12.12 -18.10 19.20
N ILE A 238 11.25 -18.80 19.95
CA ILE A 238 10.27 -18.17 20.83
C ILE A 238 10.93 -17.25 21.87
N LYS A 239 12.15 -17.58 22.33
CA LYS A 239 12.92 -16.76 23.29
C LYS A 239 13.21 -15.36 22.75
N VAL A 240 13.40 -15.22 21.44
CA VAL A 240 13.60 -13.90 20.80
C VAL A 240 12.31 -13.08 20.86
N LEU A 241 11.16 -13.71 20.61
CA LEU A 241 9.87 -13.06 20.70
C LEU A 241 9.51 -12.68 22.16
N ASP A 242 9.89 -13.52 23.13
CA ASP A 242 9.72 -13.23 24.56
C ASP A 242 10.63 -12.08 25.02
N ALA A 243 11.87 -12.03 24.54
CA ALA A 243 12.78 -10.90 24.80
C ALA A 243 12.26 -9.59 24.20
N PHE A 244 11.61 -9.64 23.04
CA PHE A 244 10.96 -8.48 22.44
C PHE A 244 9.83 -7.93 23.32
N LYS A 245 9.03 -8.81 23.94
CA LYS A 245 8.00 -8.40 24.91
C LYS A 245 8.58 -7.59 26.07
N GLY A 246 9.76 -7.99 26.58
CA GLY A 246 10.42 -7.32 27.69
C GLY A 246 11.12 -6.01 27.30
N SER A 247 11.64 -5.92 26.07
CA SER A 247 12.39 -4.75 25.60
C SER A 247 11.53 -3.68 24.92
N ASN A 248 10.43 -4.07 24.27
CA ASN A 248 9.52 -3.15 23.58
C ASN A 248 8.07 -3.64 23.69
N TYR A 249 7.49 -3.42 24.87
CA TYR A 249 6.15 -3.92 25.21
C TYR A 249 5.04 -3.36 24.33
N ASP A 250 5.10 -2.07 23.96
CA ASP A 250 4.08 -1.42 23.14
C ASP A 250 4.04 -2.00 21.72
N SER A 251 5.21 -2.14 21.07
CA SER A 251 5.28 -2.81 19.77
C SER A 251 4.90 -4.29 19.85
N TRP A 252 5.26 -4.98 20.94
CA TRP A 252 4.84 -6.36 21.15
C TRP A 252 3.31 -6.46 21.27
N LYS A 253 2.68 -5.54 22.00
CA LYS A 253 1.22 -5.47 22.14
C LYS A 253 0.55 -5.20 20.79
N GLU A 254 1.09 -4.29 19.99
CA GLU A 254 0.61 -4.03 18.62
C GLU A 254 0.74 -5.27 17.73
N LEU A 255 1.91 -5.95 17.76
CA LEU A 255 2.14 -7.20 17.03
C LEU A 255 1.16 -8.31 17.45
N MET A 256 0.96 -8.51 18.75
CA MET A 256 0.00 -9.51 19.25
C MET A 256 -1.43 -9.12 18.91
N GLY A 257 -1.76 -7.82 18.93
CA GLY A 257 -3.04 -7.31 18.45
C GLY A 257 -3.32 -7.75 17.01
N VAL A 258 -2.35 -7.59 16.11
CA VAL A 258 -2.43 -8.07 14.72
C VAL A 258 -2.58 -9.60 14.66
N VAL A 259 -1.74 -10.34 15.39
CA VAL A 259 -1.79 -11.82 15.43
C VAL A 259 -3.21 -12.29 15.75
N MET A 260 -3.89 -11.64 16.68
CA MET A 260 -5.24 -12.01 17.08
C MET A 260 -6.34 -11.50 16.12
N SER A 261 -6.22 -10.27 15.63
CA SER A 261 -7.33 -9.54 14.99
C SER A 261 -7.25 -9.42 13.47
N PHE A 262 -6.10 -9.70 12.84
CA PHE A 262 -5.96 -9.55 11.40
C PHE A 262 -6.91 -10.48 10.64
N GLU A 263 -7.62 -9.92 9.66
CA GLU A 263 -8.48 -10.65 8.74
C GLU A 263 -7.99 -10.42 7.30
N THR A 264 -8.05 -11.47 6.47
CA THR A 264 -7.77 -11.35 5.04
C THR A 264 -8.69 -10.31 4.42
N THR A 265 -8.11 -9.34 3.72
CA THR A 265 -8.86 -8.16 3.25
C THR A 265 -8.31 -7.66 1.92
N VAL A 266 -9.21 -7.10 1.13
CA VAL A 266 -8.85 -6.34 -0.07
C VAL A 266 -8.19 -5.01 0.31
N ILE A 267 -7.20 -4.59 -0.47
CA ILE A 267 -6.45 -3.36 -0.20
C ILE A 267 -7.25 -2.15 -0.69
N ASP A 268 -7.85 -2.24 -1.88
CA ASP A 268 -8.76 -1.26 -2.44
C ASP A 268 -10.01 -1.98 -2.97
N VAL A 269 -11.18 -1.47 -2.60
CA VAL A 269 -12.48 -2.12 -2.84
C VAL A 269 -13.08 -1.69 -4.18
N TRP A 270 -12.98 -0.41 -4.51
CA TRP A 270 -13.92 0.19 -5.46
C TRP A 270 -13.37 0.24 -6.89
N GLY A 271 -14.19 -0.29 -7.80
CA GLY A 271 -13.93 -0.28 -9.25
C GLY A 271 -12.90 -1.31 -9.71
N TRP A 272 -12.57 -2.32 -8.91
CA TRP A 272 -11.69 -3.42 -9.29
C TRP A 272 -12.51 -4.63 -9.76
N THR A 273 -12.19 -5.14 -10.94
CA THR A 273 -12.71 -6.41 -11.46
C THR A 273 -11.95 -7.60 -10.89
N HIS A 274 -10.65 -7.42 -10.61
CA HIS A 274 -9.78 -8.39 -9.98
C HIS A 274 -9.20 -7.74 -8.71
N PRO A 275 -9.66 -8.12 -7.51
CA PRO A 275 -9.28 -7.44 -6.29
C PRO A 275 -7.80 -7.69 -5.98
N VAL A 276 -7.11 -6.64 -5.53
CA VAL A 276 -5.78 -6.80 -4.91
C VAL A 276 -5.97 -6.95 -3.41
N TRP A 277 -5.39 -7.99 -2.83
CA TRP A 277 -5.65 -8.39 -1.46
C TRP A 277 -4.39 -8.91 -0.76
N TRP A 278 -4.45 -9.03 0.55
CA TRP A 278 -3.43 -9.69 1.35
C TRP A 278 -4.03 -10.58 2.43
N ASP A 279 -3.27 -11.57 2.84
CA ASP A 279 -3.56 -12.38 4.01
C ASP A 279 -2.56 -12.10 5.13
N PHE A 280 -2.73 -12.78 6.26
CA PHE A 280 -1.90 -12.59 7.43
C PHE A 280 -0.42 -12.80 7.10
N GLU A 281 -0.09 -13.83 6.31
CA GLU A 281 1.30 -14.15 5.98
C GLU A 281 1.99 -13.01 5.23
N ARG A 282 1.30 -12.42 4.23
CA ARG A 282 1.89 -11.32 3.45
C ARG A 282 1.89 -10.01 4.20
N PHE A 283 0.82 -9.71 4.92
CA PHE A 283 0.78 -8.58 5.84
C PHE A 283 1.96 -8.65 6.80
N ILE A 284 2.10 -9.75 7.55
CA ILE A 284 3.09 -9.82 8.61
C ILE A 284 4.52 -9.89 8.06
N HIS A 285 4.72 -10.50 6.88
CA HIS A 285 6.00 -10.44 6.16
C HIS A 285 6.43 -8.99 5.89
N ILE A 286 5.53 -8.16 5.34
CA ILE A 286 5.83 -6.76 5.02
C ILE A 286 6.20 -6.00 6.29
N TYR A 287 5.39 -6.12 7.36
CA TYR A 287 5.60 -5.33 8.57
C TYR A 287 6.81 -5.81 9.38
N LEU A 288 7.02 -7.12 9.56
CA LEU A 288 8.19 -7.62 10.31
C LEU A 288 9.51 -7.29 9.62
N ARG A 289 9.54 -7.18 8.29
CA ARG A 289 10.77 -6.86 7.55
C ARG A 289 11.00 -5.37 7.33
N HIS A 290 9.94 -4.57 7.24
CA HIS A 290 10.02 -3.19 6.76
C HIS A 290 9.44 -2.15 7.73
N TYR A 291 8.72 -2.52 8.79
CA TYR A 291 8.27 -1.59 9.81
C TYR A 291 9.17 -1.65 11.05
N LYS A 292 9.92 -0.56 11.32
CA LYS A 292 10.90 -0.49 12.42
C LYS A 292 10.32 -0.88 13.78
N GLY A 293 9.05 -0.53 14.04
CA GLY A 293 8.38 -0.87 15.28
C GLY A 293 8.32 -2.36 15.54
N PHE A 294 8.31 -3.20 14.50
CA PHE A 294 8.20 -4.66 14.59
C PHE A 294 9.55 -5.38 14.41
N PHE A 295 10.67 -4.67 14.40
CA PHE A 295 11.97 -5.29 14.18
C PHE A 295 12.39 -6.15 15.37
N LEU A 296 12.62 -7.43 15.09
CA LEU A 296 13.07 -8.43 16.05
C LEU A 296 14.57 -8.67 15.88
N THR A 297 15.33 -8.34 16.93
CA THR A 297 16.79 -8.58 16.97
C THR A 297 17.09 -10.08 16.91
N GLY A 298 18.01 -10.50 16.04
CA GLY A 298 18.37 -11.91 15.87
C GLY A 298 17.60 -12.65 14.77
N SER A 299 16.84 -11.95 13.93
CA SER A 299 16.31 -12.49 12.67
C SER A 299 17.44 -12.92 11.74
N SER A 300 17.40 -14.17 11.26
CA SER A 300 18.35 -14.68 10.26
C SER A 300 18.05 -14.19 8.84
N LYS A 301 16.90 -13.56 8.64
CA LYS A 301 16.43 -13.04 7.34
C LYS A 301 16.81 -11.59 7.06
N GLY A 302 17.60 -10.98 7.95
CA GLY A 302 17.99 -9.57 7.91
C GLY A 302 16.81 -8.62 8.13
N GLN A 303 17.11 -7.33 8.24
CA GLN A 303 16.12 -6.25 8.20
C GLN A 303 16.08 -5.69 6.78
N GLY A 304 14.88 -5.45 6.28
CA GLY A 304 14.71 -4.78 4.99
C GLY A 304 14.80 -3.26 5.12
N THR A 305 14.69 -2.60 3.99
CA THR A 305 14.47 -1.16 3.92
C THR A 305 13.24 -0.75 4.72
N SER A 306 13.40 0.26 5.56
CA SER A 306 12.37 0.63 6.52
C SER A 306 11.38 1.65 5.95
N PHE A 307 10.09 1.46 6.21
CA PHE A 307 9.10 2.50 6.03
C PHE A 307 9.42 3.70 6.91
N GLN A 308 9.15 4.87 6.35
CA GLN A 308 9.20 6.15 7.05
C GLN A 308 7.80 6.61 7.45
N TYR A 309 6.90 5.68 7.77
CA TYR A 309 5.51 5.96 8.10
C TYR A 309 5.13 5.21 9.37
N HIS A 310 4.15 5.75 10.10
CA HIS A 310 3.55 5.03 11.23
C HIS A 310 2.81 3.78 10.77
N TYR A 311 2.70 2.79 11.66
CA TYR A 311 1.98 1.52 11.43
C TYR A 311 0.63 1.73 10.75
N ARG A 312 -0.19 2.65 11.29
CA ARG A 312 -1.55 2.96 10.80
C ARG A 312 -1.61 3.47 9.36
N ASP A 313 -0.53 4.08 8.87
CA ASP A 313 -0.50 4.76 7.57
C ASP A 313 0.03 3.86 6.45
N ILE A 314 0.78 2.79 6.79
CA ILE A 314 1.40 1.90 5.79
C ILE A 314 0.34 1.25 4.88
N ARG A 315 -0.81 0.82 5.42
CA ARG A 315 -1.90 0.28 4.57
C ARG A 315 -2.40 1.31 3.55
N ARG A 316 -2.59 2.56 3.97
CA ARG A 316 -3.09 3.62 3.10
C ARG A 316 -2.05 4.03 2.06
N LEU A 317 -0.77 4.04 2.41
CA LEU A 317 0.33 4.20 1.47
C LEU A 317 0.27 3.13 0.36
N ILE A 318 0.10 1.86 0.75
CA ILE A 318 -0.02 0.73 -0.19
C ILE A 318 -1.24 0.91 -1.11
N GLU A 319 -2.39 1.31 -0.54
CA GLU A 319 -3.63 1.59 -1.29
C GLU A 319 -3.42 2.69 -2.33
N ILE A 320 -2.79 3.82 -1.96
CA ILE A 320 -2.51 4.93 -2.88
C ILE A 320 -1.66 4.45 -4.05
N ILE A 321 -0.56 3.73 -3.78
CA ILE A 321 0.35 3.25 -4.83
C ILE A 321 -0.34 2.24 -5.74
N ILE A 322 -1.09 1.29 -5.18
CA ILE A 322 -1.82 0.29 -5.97
C ILE A 322 -2.89 0.95 -6.84
N ARG A 323 -3.63 1.92 -6.31
CA ARG A 323 -4.66 2.66 -7.07
C ARG A 323 -4.07 3.41 -8.24
N ASN A 324 -2.89 4.01 -8.10
CA ASN A 324 -2.20 4.70 -9.20
C ASN A 324 -1.75 3.76 -10.33
N HIS A 325 -1.65 2.46 -10.08
CA HIS A 325 -1.32 1.45 -11.10
C HIS A 325 -2.51 0.57 -11.48
N LYS A 326 -3.73 0.96 -11.11
CA LYS A 326 -4.93 0.13 -11.23
C LYS A 326 -5.11 -0.45 -12.64
N ILE A 327 -5.04 0.38 -13.67
CA ILE A 327 -5.25 -0.06 -15.07
C ILE A 327 -4.24 -1.13 -15.47
N GLU A 328 -2.97 -0.94 -15.12
CA GLU A 328 -1.88 -1.85 -15.49
C GLU A 328 -1.99 -3.17 -14.72
N ILE A 329 -2.28 -3.10 -13.42
CA ILE A 329 -2.51 -4.27 -12.57
C ILE A 329 -3.70 -5.07 -13.10
N GLU A 330 -4.84 -4.42 -13.36
CA GLU A 330 -6.04 -5.09 -13.88
C GLU A 330 -5.78 -5.77 -15.22
N ASN A 331 -5.04 -5.13 -16.13
CA ASN A 331 -4.69 -5.73 -17.42
C ASN A 331 -3.82 -6.98 -17.24
N CYS A 332 -2.85 -6.96 -16.32
CA CYS A 332 -2.04 -8.13 -16.00
C CYS A 332 -2.88 -9.26 -15.38
N LEU A 333 -3.73 -8.95 -14.40
CA LEU A 333 -4.56 -9.94 -13.71
C LEU A 333 -5.61 -10.57 -14.65
N LYS A 334 -6.24 -9.77 -15.52
CA LYS A 334 -7.13 -10.27 -16.59
C LYS A 334 -6.42 -11.23 -17.54
N ALA A 335 -5.13 -10.97 -17.81
CA ALA A 335 -4.29 -11.85 -18.61
C ALA A 335 -3.69 -13.03 -17.81
N ASN A 336 -4.09 -13.23 -16.54
CA ASN A 336 -3.57 -14.23 -15.62
C ASN A 336 -2.05 -14.16 -15.42
N LYS A 337 -1.50 -12.93 -15.45
CA LYS A 337 -0.07 -12.64 -15.27
C LYS A 337 0.16 -11.92 -13.93
N PRO A 338 1.30 -12.16 -13.26
CA PRO A 338 1.70 -11.34 -12.13
C PRO A 338 1.99 -9.90 -12.59
N TYR A 339 1.94 -8.96 -11.64
CA TYR A 339 2.35 -7.58 -11.83
C TYR A 339 3.46 -7.23 -10.84
N ASN A 340 4.47 -6.51 -11.28
CA ASN A 340 5.64 -6.21 -10.48
C ASN A 340 6.30 -4.90 -10.90
N ARG A 341 6.80 -4.16 -9.90
CA ARG A 341 7.65 -2.98 -10.06
C ARG A 341 8.87 -3.18 -9.17
N TYR A 342 10.06 -3.20 -9.78
CA TYR A 342 11.36 -3.36 -9.11
C TYR A 342 12.34 -2.31 -9.63
N ASP A 343 13.38 -2.02 -8.83
CA ASP A 343 14.54 -1.21 -9.20
C ASP A 343 14.15 0.09 -9.91
N GLU A 344 14.62 0.32 -11.13
CA GLU A 344 14.33 1.52 -11.94
C GLU A 344 12.84 1.75 -12.24
N GLN A 345 12.00 0.71 -12.09
CA GLN A 345 10.56 0.81 -12.26
C GLN A 345 9.82 1.08 -10.95
N GLY A 346 10.54 1.30 -9.84
CA GLY A 346 9.94 1.64 -8.55
C GLY A 346 9.03 2.86 -8.66
N TYR A 347 7.92 2.84 -7.93
CA TYR A 347 7.00 3.97 -7.93
C TYR A 347 7.44 5.04 -6.94
N TYR A 348 7.66 6.26 -7.43
CA TYR A 348 8.00 7.38 -6.57
C TYR A 348 6.77 7.88 -5.80
N TYR A 349 6.88 7.94 -4.47
CA TYR A 349 5.89 8.58 -3.62
C TYR A 349 6.56 9.25 -2.41
N ASN A 350 6.37 10.56 -2.28
CA ASN A 350 6.76 11.35 -1.12
C ASN A 350 8.21 11.08 -0.66
N GLY A 351 9.19 11.16 -1.57
CA GLY A 351 10.61 10.99 -1.24
C GLY A 351 11.14 9.57 -1.20
N ASN A 352 10.35 8.54 -1.52
CA ASN A 352 10.83 7.16 -1.63
C ASN A 352 10.34 6.52 -2.93
N TYR A 353 11.16 5.64 -3.49
CA TYR A 353 10.71 4.69 -4.50
C TYR A 353 10.20 3.42 -3.82
N TYR A 354 9.10 2.87 -4.32
CA TYR A 354 8.49 1.66 -3.78
C TYR A 354 8.52 0.52 -4.77
N THR A 355 8.98 -0.62 -4.27
CA THR A 355 8.96 -1.91 -4.94
C THR A 355 7.76 -2.69 -4.47
N PHE A 356 7.03 -3.32 -5.41
CA PHE A 356 5.93 -4.19 -5.05
C PHE A 356 5.66 -5.28 -6.10
N ARG A 357 5.09 -6.38 -5.63
CA ARG A 357 4.75 -7.57 -6.44
C ARG A 357 3.37 -8.06 -6.08
N ILE A 358 2.53 -8.23 -7.09
CA ILE A 358 1.21 -8.84 -7.00
C ILE A 358 1.24 -10.12 -7.85
N ASP A 359 0.83 -11.25 -7.27
CA ASP A 359 0.74 -12.48 -8.05
C ASP A 359 -0.49 -12.51 -8.96
N LYS A 360 -0.59 -13.54 -9.82
CA LYS A 360 -1.70 -13.68 -10.77
C LYS A 360 -3.10 -13.79 -10.13
N SER A 361 -3.18 -14.08 -8.82
CA SER A 361 -4.44 -14.15 -8.08
C SER A 361 -4.85 -12.82 -7.44
N GLY A 362 -4.03 -11.77 -7.61
CA GLY A 362 -4.23 -10.49 -6.94
C GLY A 362 -3.64 -10.43 -5.53
N ARG A 363 -2.92 -11.46 -5.06
CA ARG A 363 -2.29 -11.44 -3.73
C ARG A 363 -1.08 -10.51 -3.75
N LEU A 364 -1.05 -9.50 -2.88
CA LEU A 364 0.12 -8.66 -2.68
C LEU A 364 1.21 -9.46 -1.97
N MET A 365 2.28 -9.76 -2.68
CA MET A 365 3.35 -10.65 -2.24
C MET A 365 4.46 -9.90 -1.51
N GLN A 366 4.80 -8.70 -2.00
CA GLN A 366 5.89 -7.87 -1.52
C GLN A 366 5.50 -6.40 -1.68
N PHE A 367 5.87 -5.58 -0.70
CA PHE A 367 5.78 -4.13 -0.78
C PHE A 367 6.80 -3.53 0.19
N HIS A 368 7.72 -2.72 -0.30
CA HIS A 368 8.71 -2.04 0.54
C HIS A 368 9.32 -0.83 -0.17
N PRO A 369 9.85 0.16 0.58
CA PRO A 369 10.66 1.22 -0.02
C PRO A 369 11.96 0.65 -0.59
N GLN A 370 12.57 1.32 -1.55
CA GLN A 370 13.92 1.05 -2.02
C GLN A 370 14.93 1.78 -1.12
N GLU A 371 16.20 1.37 -1.19
CA GLU A 371 17.29 2.18 -0.61
C GLU A 371 17.44 3.43 -1.48
N ASN A 372 17.47 4.59 -0.84
CA ASN A 372 17.51 5.90 -1.52
C ASN A 372 18.93 6.41 -1.73
#